data_AF-A0A096AGG9-F1
#
_entry.id   AF-A0A096AGG9-F1
#
_cell.length_a   1.000
_cell.length_b   1.000
_cell.length_c   1.000
_cell.angle_alpha   90.00
_cell.angle_beta   90.00
_cell.angle_gamma   90.00
#
_symmetry.space_group_name_H-M   'P 1'
#
loop_
_entity.id
_entity.type
_entity.pdbx_description
1 polymer ?
#
loop_
_entity_poly.entity_id
_entity_poly.type
_entity_poly.pdbx_seq_one_letter_code
_entity_poly.pdbx_strand_id
1 'polypeptide(L)' 'MKKKVYRVRTQYIFDGVFDVVAENKEDARQKVLQNCGLVMGSSIHSTLPDEEINWAFSTHPEVKTGRIIVQKEHTT' A
#
# COMPACT_ATOMS: atom_id res chain seq x y z
N MET A 1 -16.42 22.74 26.54
CA MET A 1 -17.29 21.58 26.24
C MET A 1 -16.53 20.30 26.60
N LYS A 2 -17.20 19.24 27.10
CA LYS A 2 -16.50 17.97 27.42
C LYS A 2 -16.10 17.26 26.12
N LYS A 3 -14.81 16.92 25.96
CA LYS A 3 -14.33 16.07 24.85
C LYS A 3 -14.90 14.65 25.01
N LYS A 4 -15.21 13.99 23.90
CA LYS A 4 -15.66 12.59 23.84
C LYS A 4 -14.70 11.80 22.95
N VAL A 5 -14.51 10.53 23.27
CA VAL A 5 -13.71 9.61 22.45
C VAL A 5 -14.59 9.01 21.37
N TYR A 6 -14.15 9.07 20.12
CA TYR A 6 -14.83 8.47 18.97
C TYR A 6 -13.92 7.45 18.30
N ARG A 7 -14.46 6.29 17.95
CA ARG A 7 -13.76 5.29 17.15
C ARG A 7 -14.17 5.45 15.69
N VAL A 8 -13.21 5.85 14.85
CA VAL A 8 -13.41 6.03 13.41
C VAL A 8 -12.67 4.91 12.67
N ARG A 9 -13.36 4.21 11.76
CA ARG A 9 -12.74 3.19 10.91
C ARG A 9 -12.10 3.87 9.70
N THR A 10 -10.80 3.70 9.54
CA THR A 10 -10.03 4.24 8.41
C THR A 10 -9.30 3.11 7.69
N GLN A 11 -9.18 3.22 6.37
CA GLN A 11 -8.39 2.31 5.53
C GLN A 11 -7.44 3.14 4.67
N TYR A 12 -6.14 2.84 4.73
CA TYR A 12 -5.16 3.37 3.80
C TYR A 12 -4.90 2.35 2.70
N ILE A 13 -4.92 2.80 1.44
CA ILE A 13 -4.59 2.00 0.27
C ILE A 13 -3.30 2.55 -0.30
N PHE A 14 -2.30 1.69 -0.45
CA PHE A 14 -1.03 2.03 -1.07
C PHE A 14 -1.00 1.42 -2.46
N ASP A 15 -0.65 2.24 -3.46
CA ASP A 15 -0.46 1.82 -4.83
C ASP A 15 0.96 2.16 -5.28
N GLY A 16 1.53 1.31 -6.13
CA GLY A 16 2.92 1.45 -6.56
C GLY A 16 3.27 0.45 -7.65
N VAL A 17 4.40 0.69 -8.30
CA VAL A 17 4.93 -0.17 -9.36
C VAL A 17 6.28 -0.74 -8.96
N PHE A 18 6.52 -1.99 -9.34
CA PHE A 18 7.82 -2.63 -9.24
C PHE A 18 8.34 -2.91 -10.63
N ASP A 19 9.53 -2.39 -10.95
CA ASP A 19 10.29 -2.85 -12.10
C ASP A 19 11.03 -4.13 -11.69
N VAL A 20 10.66 -5.26 -12.29
CA VAL A 20 11.20 -6.58 -11.96
C VAL A 20 11.76 -7.28 -13.19
N VAL A 21 12.95 -7.86 -13.05
CA VAL A 21 13.54 -8.73 -14.07
C VAL A 21 12.89 -10.12 -13.95
N ALA A 22 12.18 -10.54 -15.00
CA ALA A 22 11.38 -11.76 -15.01
C ALA A 22 11.34 -12.43 -16.38
N GLU A 23 11.14 -13.75 -16.40
CA GLU A 23 11.09 -14.55 -17.63
C GLU A 23 9.80 -14.31 -18.43
N ASN A 24 8.71 -14.03 -17.72
CA ASN A 24 7.40 -13.74 -18.29
C ASN A 24 6.54 -12.95 -17.29
N LYS A 25 5.32 -12.60 -17.71
CA LYS A 25 4.39 -11.82 -16.89
C LYS A 25 3.96 -12.53 -15.60
N GLU A 26 3.76 -13.84 -15.64
CA GLU A 26 3.36 -14.56 -14.43
C GLU A 26 4.54 -14.70 -13.46
N ASP A 27 5.76 -14.94 -13.95
CA ASP A 27 6.98 -14.88 -13.12
C ASP A 27 7.15 -13.52 -12.45
N ALA A 28 6.96 -12.41 -13.19
CA ALA A 28 6.98 -11.06 -12.61
C ALA A 28 5.94 -10.91 -11.48
N ARG A 29 4.72 -11.41 -11.71
CA ARG A 29 3.62 -11.35 -10.73
C ARG A 29 3.94 -12.18 -9.47
N GLN A 30 4.47 -13.39 -9.64
CA GLN A 30 4.85 -14.26 -8.54
C GLN A 30 6.02 -13.68 -7.75
N LYS A 31 7.02 -13.09 -8.42
CA LYS A 31 8.13 -12.41 -7.76
C LYS A 31 7.64 -11.28 -6.85
N VAL A 32 6.75 -10.41 -7.35
CA VAL A 32 6.15 -9.34 -6.55
C VAL A 32 5.32 -9.91 -5.40
N LEU A 33 4.46 -10.91 -5.65
CA LEU A 33 3.59 -11.47 -4.62
C LEU A 33 4.35 -12.17 -3.48
N GLN A 34 5.45 -12.85 -3.79
CA GLN A 34 6.18 -13.68 -2.84
C GLN A 34 7.35 -12.95 -2.17
N ASN A 35 7.97 -11.99 -2.86
CA ASN A 35 9.21 -11.36 -2.42
C ASN A 35 9.08 -9.85 -2.18
N CYS A 36 7.99 -9.23 -2.63
CA CYS A 36 7.73 -7.81 -2.40
C CYS A 36 6.57 -7.66 -1.43
N GLY A 37 6.76 -6.79 -0.44
CA GLY A 37 5.73 -6.45 0.53
C GLY A 37 5.97 -5.03 1.04
N LEU A 38 4.90 -4.36 1.43
CA LEU A 38 5.01 -3.07 2.09
C LEU A 38 5.13 -3.32 3.59
N VAL A 39 6.31 -3.11 4.14
CA VAL A 39 6.51 -3.06 5.60
C VAL A 39 6.26 -1.63 6.04
N MET A 40 5.28 -1.41 6.90
CA MET A 40 5.07 -0.12 7.59
C MET A 40 6.16 0.04 8.66
N GLY A 41 7.40 0.23 8.21
CA GLY A 41 8.59 0.40 9.06
C GLY A 41 8.90 1.86 9.39
N SER A 42 8.25 2.82 8.73
CA SER A 42 8.33 4.26 9.02
C SER A 42 7.04 4.78 9.62
N SER A 43 7.15 5.85 10.41
CA SER A 43 6.06 6.44 11.19
C SER A 43 4.89 6.87 10.32
N ILE A 44 3.68 6.37 10.62
CA ILE A 44 2.45 7.03 10.23
C ILE A 44 2.46 8.41 10.92
N HIS A 45 2.54 9.48 10.13
CA HIS A 45 2.57 10.83 10.68
C HIS A 45 1.16 11.39 10.82
N SER A 46 0.89 11.96 11.98
CA SER A 46 -0.30 12.75 12.28
C SER A 46 0.16 14.16 12.63
N THR A 47 -0.58 15.18 12.15
CA THR A 47 -0.40 16.56 12.61
C THR A 47 -1.15 16.83 13.92
N LEU A 48 -2.02 15.90 14.36
CA LEU A 48 -2.65 15.93 15.66
C LEU A 48 -1.67 15.45 16.73
N PRO A 49 -1.66 16.07 17.92
CA PRO A 49 -0.79 15.67 19.02
C PRO A 49 -1.14 14.28 19.54
N ASP A 50 -0.15 13.61 20.14
CA ASP A 50 -0.27 12.22 20.61
C ASP A 50 -1.35 12.06 21.70
N GLU A 51 -1.67 13.10 22.46
CA GLU A 51 -2.75 13.05 23.46
C GLU A 51 -4.16 13.07 22.82
N GLU A 52 -4.27 13.42 21.53
CA GLU A 52 -5.54 13.54 20.83
C GLU A 52 -5.83 12.38 19.88
N ILE A 53 -4.83 11.59 19.51
CA ILE A 53 -5.00 10.46 18.58
C ILE A 53 -4.18 9.24 18.97
N ASN A 54 -4.85 8.08 18.95
CA ASN A 54 -4.22 6.78 19.08
C ASN A 54 -4.39 6.02 17.76
N TRP A 55 -3.39 5.26 17.33
CA TRP A 55 -3.39 4.50 16.10
C TRP A 55 -3.13 3.02 16.36
N ALA A 56 -3.90 2.16 15.72
CA ALA A 56 -3.73 0.71 15.74
C ALA A 56 -3.99 0.18 14.34
N PHE A 57 -2.92 0.06 13.54
CA PHE A 57 -2.97 -0.52 12.21
C PHE A 57 -2.51 -1.98 12.27
N SER A 58 -3.18 -2.84 11.50
CA SER A 58 -2.65 -4.17 11.22
C SER A 58 -1.35 -4.02 10.43
N THR A 59 -0.29 -4.68 10.88
CA THR A 59 1.07 -4.56 10.33
C THR A 59 1.23 -5.06 8.88
N HIS A 60 0.19 -5.69 8.31
CA HIS A 60 0.23 -6.31 6.98
C HIS A 60 -0.92 -5.79 6.11
N PRO A 61 -0.63 -4.97 5.07
CA PRO A 61 -1.62 -4.60 4.07
C PRO A 61 -1.99 -5.79 3.18
N GLU A 62 -3.23 -5.80 2.68
CA GLU A 62 -3.68 -6.76 1.67
C GLU A 62 -3.05 -6.41 0.31
N VAL A 63 -2.31 -7.33 -0.29
CA VAL A 63 -1.70 -7.14 -1.62
C VAL A 63 -2.68 -7.57 -2.70
N LYS A 64 -3.08 -6.64 -3.58
CA LYS A 64 -3.89 -6.92 -4.77
C LYS A 64 -3.10 -6.56 -6.02
N THR A 65 -2.75 -7.56 -6.84
CA THR A 65 -2.03 -7.32 -8.11
C THR A 65 -3.00 -7.30 -9.29
N GLY A 66 -3.08 -6.15 -9.98
CA GLY A 66 -3.86 -5.98 -11.21
C GLY A 66 -3.09 -6.30 -12.49
N ARG A 67 -3.81 -6.52 -13.61
CA ARG A 67 -3.21 -6.70 -14.94
C ARG A 67 -3.15 -5.35 -15.67
N ILE A 68 -1.96 -4.78 -15.82
CA ILE A 68 -1.74 -3.64 -16.72
C ILE A 68 -1.48 -4.18 -18.14
N ILE A 69 -2.14 -3.61 -19.15
CA ILE A 69 -1.88 -3.84 -20.57
C ILE A 69 -1.32 -2.52 -21.11
N VAL A 70 -0.02 -2.47 -21.37
CA VAL A 70 0.60 -1.31 -22.00
C VAL A 70 0.35 -1.42 -23.50
N GLN A 71 -0.47 -0.52 -24.05
CA GLN A 71 -0.57 -0.36 -25.50
C GLN A 71 0.69 0.39 -25.94
N LYS A 72 1.52 -0.24 -26.77
CA LYS A 72 2.62 0.48 -27.43
C LYS A 72 1.99 1.40 -28.46
N GLU A 73 2.17 2.71 -28.29
CA GLU A 73 1.86 3.66 -29.34
C GLU A 73 2.73 3.32 -30.56
N HIS A 74 2.08 3.00 -31.68
CA HIS A 74 2.75 2.89 -32.97
C HIS A 74 3.22 4.29 -33.35
N THR A 75 4.51 4.57 -33.20
CA THR A 75 5.13 5.73 -33.86
C THR A 75 5.25 5.38 -35.33
N THR A 76 4.43 6.03 -36.16
CA THR A 76 4.42 5.95 -37.63
C THR A 76 5.73 6.46 -38.21
#